data_AF-A0A259DJE6-F1
#
_entry.id   AF-A0A259DJE6-F1
#
_cell.length_a   1.000
_cell.length_b   1.000
_cell.length_c   1.000
_cell.angle_alpha   90.00
_cell.angle_beta   90.00
_cell.angle_gamma   90.00
#
_symmetry.space_group_name_H-M   'P 1'
#
loop_
_entity.id
_entity.type
_entity.pdbx_description
1 polymer ?
#
loop_
_entity_poly.entity_id
_entity_poly.type
_entity_poly.pdbx_seq_one_letter_code
_entity_poly.pdbx_strand_id
1 'polypeptide(L)'
;MWTGSGPREVRQTQRFAEGFVAPPVVTIGISMWDIASQSNSRVDIAAENVTATGFEIVFRTWGDTRVARVRADWLAIGATRDEDVWDVP
;
A
#
# COMPACT_ATOMS: atom_id res chain seq x y z
N MET A 1 -0.21 -1.37 -15.68
CA MET A 1 -1.48 -0.80 -16.17
C MET A 1 -1.21 -0.04 -17.47
N TRP A 2 -0.78 -0.78 -18.49
CA TRP A 2 -0.27 -0.20 -19.74
C TRP A 2 -1.39 0.15 -20.73
N THR A 3 -2.48 -0.61 -20.70
CA THR A 3 -3.65 -0.47 -21.57
C THR A 3 -4.89 0.01 -20.78
N GLY A 4 -5.94 0.39 -21.50
CA GLY A 4 -7.18 0.93 -20.94
C GLY A 4 -7.12 2.45 -20.70
N SER A 5 -8.28 3.03 -20.39
CA SER A 5 -8.46 4.44 -20.06
C SER A 5 -9.48 4.60 -18.92
N GLY A 6 -9.57 5.80 -18.36
CA GLY A 6 -10.42 6.06 -17.20
C GLY A 6 -9.85 5.47 -15.90
N PRO A 7 -10.66 5.45 -14.83
CA PRO A 7 -10.24 4.97 -13.51
C PRO A 7 -9.82 3.50 -13.57
N ARG A 8 -8.61 3.23 -13.10
CA ARG A 8 -8.07 1.88 -12.97
C ARG A 8 -7.33 1.79 -11.64
N GLU A 9 -7.46 0.67 -10.95
CA GLU A 9 -6.73 0.41 -9.71
C GLU A 9 -6.14 -1.00 -9.68
N VAL A 10 -5.07 -1.17 -8.91
CA VAL A 10 -4.51 -2.47 -8.54
C VAL A 10 -4.37 -2.50 -7.03
N ARG A 11 -4.78 -3.62 -6.42
CA ARG A 11 -4.66 -3.89 -4.99
C ARG A 11 -3.60 -4.95 -4.76
N GLN A 12 -2.76 -4.74 -3.74
CA GLN A 12 -1.76 -5.70 -3.30
C GLN A 12 -1.85 -5.85 -1.78
N THR A 13 -2.30 -7.01 -1.31
CA THR A 13 -2.37 -7.32 0.11
C THR A 13 -0.96 -7.56 0.67
N GLN A 14 -0.64 -6.89 1.77
CA GLN A 14 0.59 -7.08 2.53
C GLN A 14 0.26 -7.64 3.91
N ARG A 15 1.00 -8.67 4.32
CA ARG A 15 0.95 -9.20 5.69
C ARG A 15 2.18 -8.70 6.44
N PHE A 16 1.97 -8.26 7.67
CA PHE A 16 3.09 -7.96 8.56
C PHE A 16 3.77 -9.26 8.97
N ALA A 17 5.09 -9.24 9.14
CA ALA A 17 5.84 -10.40 9.61
C ALA A 17 5.41 -10.79 11.03
N GLU A 18 5.08 -9.79 11.85
CA GLU A 18 4.51 -9.92 13.18
C GLU A 18 3.24 -9.07 13.27
N GLY A 19 2.23 -9.56 13.98
CA GLY A 19 0.99 -8.81 14.20
C GLY A 19 1.14 -7.73 15.26
N PHE A 20 0.48 -6.59 15.05
CA PHE A 20 0.32 -5.55 16.06
C PHE A 20 -0.83 -5.90 17.02
N VAL A 21 -0.87 -5.25 18.19
CA VAL A 21 -1.98 -5.41 19.17
C VAL A 21 -3.29 -4.81 18.64
N ALA A 22 -3.19 -3.76 17.83
CA ALA A 22 -4.29 -3.06 17.17
C ALA A 22 -3.82 -2.61 15.77
N PRO A 23 -4.71 -2.20 14.85
CA PRO A 23 -4.30 -1.67 13.55
C PRO A 23 -3.24 -0.56 13.69
N PRO A 24 -2.05 -0.71 13.07
CA PRO A 24 -0.99 0.30 13.14
C PRO A 24 -1.29 1.51 12.26
N VAL A 25 -0.52 2.58 12.40
CA VAL A 25 -0.46 3.64 11.38
C VAL A 25 0.50 3.19 10.27
N VAL A 26 0.04 3.25 9.02
CA VAL A 26 0.83 2.88 7.85
C VAL A 26 1.11 4.11 6.99
N THR A 27 2.39 4.47 6.85
CA THR A 27 2.85 5.46 5.87
C THR A 27 3.31 4.73 4.62
N ILE A 28 2.85 5.17 3.44
CA ILE A 28 3.20 4.58 2.15
C ILE A 28 3.62 5.67 1.16
N GLY A 29 4.57 5.35 0.29
CA GLY A 29 5.01 6.23 -0.77
C GLY A 29 5.45 5.49 -2.03
N ILE A 30 5.44 6.20 -3.16
CA ILE A 30 6.01 5.72 -4.42
C ILE A 30 7.52 5.95 -4.37
N SER A 31 8.30 4.87 -4.47
CA SER A 31 9.77 4.96 -4.50
C SER A 31 10.35 4.83 -5.90
N MET A 32 9.57 4.38 -6.88
CA MET A 32 9.91 4.41 -8.30
C MET A 32 8.65 4.33 -9.16
N TRP A 33 8.69 4.98 -10.32
CA TRP A 33 7.67 4.81 -11.36
C TRP A 33 8.30 4.75 -12.75
N ASP A 34 7.61 4.07 -13.66
CA ASP A 34 7.88 4.05 -15.09
C ASP A 34 6.54 4.25 -15.81
N ILE A 35 6.35 5.45 -16.34
CA ILE A 35 5.10 5.97 -16.91
C ILE A 35 5.41 6.58 -18.27
N ALA A 36 4.57 6.32 -19.26
CA ALA A 36 4.72 6.90 -20.59
C ALA A 36 4.64 8.45 -20.51
N SER A 37 5.53 9.13 -21.24
CA SER A 37 5.64 10.60 -21.24
C SER A 37 4.60 11.33 -22.09
N GLN A 38 3.74 10.60 -22.81
CA GLN A 38 2.79 11.14 -23.79
C GLN A 38 1.54 11.76 -23.17
N SER A 39 1.26 11.49 -21.90
CA SER A 39 0.09 11.99 -21.17
C SER A 39 0.48 12.38 -19.75
N ASN A 40 -0.39 13.17 -19.09
CA ASN A 40 -0.10 13.62 -17.73
C ASN A 40 0.08 12.41 -16.78
N SER A 41 1.04 12.51 -15.88
CA SER A 41 1.23 11.56 -14.79
C SER A 41 0.14 11.78 -13.74
N ARG A 42 -0.84 10.88 -13.71
CA ARG A 42 -1.95 10.89 -12.75
C ARG A 42 -1.90 9.59 -11.96
N VAL A 43 -1.42 9.68 -10.73
CA VAL A 43 -1.28 8.53 -9.83
C VAL A 43 -1.73 8.91 -8.43
N ASP A 44 -2.27 7.92 -7.73
CA ASP A 44 -2.58 7.98 -6.30
C ASP A 44 -2.17 6.65 -5.66
N ILE A 45 -1.70 6.71 -4.42
CA ILE A 45 -1.36 5.52 -3.64
C ILE A 45 -1.90 5.67 -2.22
N ALA A 46 -2.55 4.62 -1.73
CA ALA A 46 -3.10 4.58 -0.39
C ALA A 46 -2.81 3.24 0.29
N ALA A 47 -2.68 3.30 1.62
CA ALA A 47 -2.81 2.13 2.47
C ALA A 47 -4.28 2.03 2.91
N GLU A 48 -4.98 0.99 2.47
CA GLU A 48 -6.39 0.74 2.81
C GLU A 48 -6.53 -0.53 3.64
N ASN A 49 -7.69 -0.69 4.27
CA ASN A 49 -8.04 -1.92 5.00
C ASN A 49 -6.96 -2.36 6.01
N VAL A 50 -6.40 -1.38 6.73
CA VAL A 50 -5.36 -1.63 7.73
C VAL A 50 -5.96 -2.39 8.91
N THR A 51 -5.37 -3.54 9.21
CA THR A 51 -5.68 -4.40 10.35
C THR A 51 -4.44 -4.62 11.21
N ALA A 52 -4.59 -5.28 12.35
CA ALA A 52 -3.46 -5.71 13.17
C ALA A 52 -2.46 -6.63 12.43
N THR A 53 -2.90 -7.35 11.39
CA THR A 53 -2.10 -8.38 10.72
C THR A 53 -1.61 -8.02 9.32
N GLY A 54 -2.06 -6.90 8.77
CA GLY A 54 -1.74 -6.49 7.41
C GLY A 54 -2.63 -5.37 6.90
N PHE A 55 -2.44 -5.02 5.63
CA PHE A 55 -3.18 -3.96 4.94
C PHE A 55 -3.16 -4.18 3.43
N GLU A 56 -3.83 -3.32 2.67
CA GLU A 56 -3.78 -3.31 1.20
C GLU A 56 -3.07 -2.07 0.69
N ILE A 57 -2.08 -2.27 -0.18
CA ILE A 57 -1.55 -1.21 -1.04
C ILE A 57 -2.54 -1.04 -2.20
N VAL A 58 -3.09 0.15 -2.35
CA VAL A 58 -3.98 0.48 -3.46
C VAL A 58 -3.34 1.54 -4.31
N PHE A 59 -2.97 1.16 -5.53
CA PHE A 59 -2.42 2.07 -6.53
C PHE A 59 -3.49 2.39 -7.57
N ARG A 60 -3.69 3.69 -7.85
CA ARG A 60 -4.71 4.18 -8.76
C ARG A 60 -4.11 5.05 -9.85
N THR A 61 -4.72 5.00 -11.02
CA THR A 61 -4.45 5.92 -12.13
C THR A 61 -5.74 6.17 -12.91
N TRP A 62 -5.81 7.26 -13.67
CA TRP A 62 -7.00 7.62 -14.43
C TRP A 62 -6.69 8.39 -15.71
N GLY A 63 -7.72 8.60 -16.52
CA GLY A 63 -7.58 9.19 -17.85
C GLY A 63 -6.81 8.26 -18.79
N ASP A 64 -5.86 8.82 -19.52
CA ASP A 64 -5.04 8.18 -20.56
C ASP A 64 -3.60 7.86 -20.10
N THR A 65 -3.31 7.96 -18.80
CA THR A 65 -1.99 7.63 -18.23
C THR A 65 -1.64 6.15 -18.46
N ARG A 66 -0.44 5.84 -18.95
CA ARG A 66 0.02 4.45 -19.13
C ARG A 66 1.16 4.15 -18.17
N VAL A 67 0.93 3.21 -17.27
CA VAL A 67 1.89 2.84 -16.21
C VAL A 67 2.48 1.47 -16.55
N ALA A 68 3.79 1.43 -16.83
CA ALA A 68 4.53 0.20 -17.04
C ALA A 68 4.84 -0.47 -15.70
N ARG A 69 5.42 0.28 -14.75
CA ARG A 69 5.82 -0.22 -13.44
C ARG A 69 5.72 0.87 -12.37
N VAL A 70 5.40 0.47 -11.15
CA VAL A 70 5.54 1.27 -9.94
C VAL A 70 6.16 0.41 -8.85
N ARG A 71 6.95 1.03 -7.98
CA ARG A 71 7.39 0.47 -6.71
C ARG A 71 6.83 1.33 -5.58
N ALA A 72 6.34 0.67 -4.55
CA ALA A 72 5.88 1.29 -3.33
C ALA A 72 6.69 0.77 -2.16
N ASP A 73 7.11 1.67 -1.29
CA ASP A 73 7.71 1.35 0.00
C ASP A 73 6.79 1.87 1.10
N TRP A 74 6.75 1.18 2.23
CA TRP A 74 5.86 1.50 3.34
C TRP A 74 6.52 1.23 4.69
N LEU A 75 6.02 1.93 5.70
CA LEU A 75 6.41 1.80 7.11
C LEU A 75 5.14 1.70 7.96
N ALA A 76 5.07 0.67 8.81
CA ALA A 76 4.00 0.50 9.78
C ALA A 76 4.55 0.75 11.20
N ILE A 77 3.87 1.60 11.98
CA ILE A 77 4.21 1.89 13.37
C ILE A 77 2.95 1.67 14.23
N GLY A 78 3.08 0.81 15.24
CA GLY A 78 2.01 0.48 16.16
C GLY A 78 2.53 -0.30 17.36
N ALA A 79 1.68 -0.52 18.35
CA ALA A 79 2.03 -1.32 19.52
C ALA A 79 2.14 -2.81 19.16
N THR A 80 3.23 -3.45 19.56
CA THR A 80 3.43 -4.90 19.47
C THR A 80 3.21 -5.55 20.83
N ARG A 81 2.96 -6.86 20.84
CA ARG A 81 2.89 -7.61 22.09
C ARG A 81 4.31 -7.77 22.60
N ASP A 82 4.54 -7.45 23.87
CA ASP A 82 5.82 -7.73 24.52
C ASP A 82 5.92 -9.25 24.77
N GLU A 83 7.09 -9.82 24.47
CA GLU A 83 7.34 -11.27 24.57
C GLU A 83 7.14 -11.81 25.98
N ASP A 84 7.35 -10.97 27.01
CA ASP A 84 7.23 -11.32 28.42
C ASP A 84 5.81 -11.18 28.97
N VAL A 85 4.82 -10.83 28.13
CA VAL A 85 3.41 -10.71 28.55
C VAL A 85 2.78 -12.09 28.72
N TRP A 86 2.67 -12.49 29.99
CA TRP A 86 1.96 -13.69 30.43
C TRP A 86 0.45 -13.45 30.47
N ASP A 87 -0.33 -14.32 29.82
CA ASP A 87 -1.78 -14.35 29.98
C ASP A 87 -2.10 -15.03 31.33
N VAL A 88 -2.38 -14.23 32.36
CA VAL A 88 -2.82 -14.72 33.67
C VAL A 88 -4.34 -14.92 33.65
N PRO A 89 -4.87 -16.09 34.06
CA PRO A 89 -6.31 -16.39 34.06
C PRO A 89 -7.16 -15.50 34.97
#